data_AF-A0A652KI78-F1
#
_entry.id   AF-A0A652KI78-F1
#
_cell.length_a   1.000
_cell.length_b   1.000
_cell.length_c   1.000
_cell.angle_alpha   90.00
_cell.angle_beta   90.00
_cell.angle_gamma   90.00
#
_symmetry.space_group_name_H-M   'P 1'
#
loop_
_entity.id
_entity.type
_entity.pdbx_description
1 polymer ?
#
loop_
_entity_poly.entity_id
_entity_poly.type
_entity_poly.pdbx_seq_one_letter_code
_entity_poly.pdbx_strand_id
1 'polypeptide(L)'
;MSQGDERGYGGNEPGRTDDAYSTLGGTRQTRTRLPGGDDDGYGRRPARSSRSLIMVVGVVVLLIAAIAFANQGGGRGSDGGNEKKPDAAGAGPTAATGTKPVQGKNGTIASGFAHDEQGAQSAAANYAVALGSDGMFNTAQRHSIVQSIADASKIDELQSGFDADYSAEFGAQIGLTADGKAPAGSTFVNRTLPAGTKVKSYSAGTAQVEVWCVGLFGLTGDESTKPVTNGWFTVSMTLTWDGADWKVLETGQKQGPTPVTGDNPVSGSDEIADAVNQFGGFTYAR
;
A
#
# COMPACT_ATOMS: atom_id res chain seq x y z
N MET A 1 74.86 33.59 -56.34
CA MET A 1 75.94 32.62 -56.66
C MET A 1 75.25 31.33 -57.07
N SER A 2 75.68 30.75 -58.18
CA SER A 2 75.10 29.56 -58.83
C SER A 2 75.97 28.32 -58.57
N GLN A 3 75.43 27.14 -58.93
CA GLN A 3 76.01 25.79 -59.03
C GLN A 3 75.89 24.95 -57.74
N GLY A 4 75.39 23.70 -57.74
CA GLY A 4 75.03 22.89 -58.89
C GLY A 4 74.38 21.53 -58.56
N ASP A 5 73.94 20.95 -59.69
CA ASP A 5 73.88 19.55 -60.10
C ASP A 5 72.63 18.67 -59.87
N GLU A 6 72.08 18.31 -61.03
CA GLU A 6 70.94 17.46 -61.32
C GLU A 6 71.32 15.96 -61.48
N ARG A 7 70.25 15.14 -61.44
CA ARG A 7 69.96 13.90 -62.23
C ARG A 7 70.10 12.55 -61.52
N GLY A 8 69.04 11.75 -61.67
CA GLY A 8 69.18 10.30 -61.87
C GLY A 8 67.99 9.43 -61.47
N TYR A 9 67.05 9.21 -62.40
CA TYR A 9 65.99 8.19 -62.38
C TYR A 9 66.55 6.75 -62.39
N GLY A 10 65.81 5.78 -61.80
CA GLY A 10 65.93 4.36 -62.17
C GLY A 10 65.51 3.39 -61.06
N GLY A 11 64.43 2.63 -61.27
CA GLY A 11 63.84 1.72 -60.30
C GLY A 11 64.49 0.33 -60.21
N ASN A 12 64.13 -0.39 -59.13
CA ASN A 12 64.01 -1.85 -59.09
C ASN A 12 63.33 -2.27 -57.76
N GLU A 13 62.16 -2.92 -57.83
CA GLU A 13 61.74 -3.94 -56.87
C GLU A 13 62.57 -5.23 -57.12
N PRO A 14 62.62 -6.27 -56.25
CA PRO A 14 61.70 -6.59 -55.14
C PRO A 14 62.38 -7.00 -53.82
N GLY A 15 61.62 -6.96 -52.71
CA GLY A 15 62.10 -7.45 -51.41
C GLY A 15 61.04 -7.40 -50.31
N ARG A 16 60.27 -8.49 -50.22
CA ARG A 16 59.27 -8.85 -49.20
C ARG A 16 59.88 -8.86 -47.78
N THR A 17 59.21 -8.23 -46.81
CA THR A 17 58.56 -8.85 -45.61
C THR A 17 58.21 -7.79 -44.56
N ASP A 18 56.91 -7.75 -44.25
CA ASP A 18 56.33 -7.69 -42.89
C ASP A 18 56.57 -6.43 -42.03
N ASP A 19 55.60 -5.52 -42.04
CA ASP A 19 54.71 -5.26 -40.90
C ASP A 19 54.01 -3.89 -41.07
N ALA A 20 52.69 -3.93 -41.22
CA ALA A 20 51.88 -2.76 -41.56
C ALA A 20 50.78 -2.54 -40.51
N TYR A 21 50.69 -1.30 -40.01
CA TYR A 21 49.56 -0.67 -39.30
C TYR A 21 49.29 -1.20 -37.88
N SER A 22 49.54 -0.48 -36.77
CA SER A 22 49.09 0.87 -36.41
C SER A 22 47.70 1.22 -36.93
N THR A 23 46.66 1.06 -36.11
CA THR A 23 45.58 2.06 -35.92
C THR A 23 44.52 1.61 -34.90
N LEU A 24 44.22 2.54 -33.98
CA LEU A 24 42.90 2.95 -33.44
C LEU A 24 41.88 1.90 -32.92
N GLY A 25 41.65 1.98 -31.61
CA GLY A 25 40.36 2.14 -30.91
C GLY A 25 39.06 1.57 -31.48
N GLY A 26 38.33 0.82 -30.65
CA GLY A 26 36.89 0.59 -30.85
C GLY A 26 36.32 -0.59 -30.08
N THR A 27 35.64 -0.31 -28.96
CA THR A 27 34.50 -1.05 -28.38
C THR A 27 34.56 -2.59 -28.32
N ARG A 28 34.72 -3.11 -27.09
CA ARG A 28 34.35 -4.49 -26.73
C ARG A 28 32.82 -4.65 -26.82
N GLN A 29 32.33 -5.05 -27.99
CA GLN A 29 30.97 -5.50 -28.19
C GLN A 29 30.87 -6.95 -27.69
N THR A 30 30.27 -7.16 -26.52
CA THR A 30 29.87 -8.51 -26.10
C THR A 30 28.77 -8.99 -27.02
N ARG A 31 29.12 -9.94 -27.89
CA ARG A 31 28.25 -10.63 -28.83
C ARG A 31 27.36 -11.60 -28.05
N THR A 32 26.19 -11.16 -27.61
CA THR A 32 25.16 -12.08 -27.10
C THR A 32 24.59 -12.83 -28.31
N ARG A 33 24.94 -14.10 -28.46
CA ARG A 33 24.30 -14.98 -29.44
C ARG A 33 22.90 -15.37 -28.93
N LEU A 34 21.87 -14.96 -29.66
CA LEU A 34 20.56 -15.61 -29.61
C LEU A 34 20.68 -16.99 -30.29
N PRO A 35 20.19 -18.08 -29.68
CA PRO A 35 19.80 -19.26 -30.43
C PRO A 35 18.50 -18.96 -31.18
N GLY A 36 18.58 -18.92 -32.50
CA GLY A 36 17.41 -18.94 -33.37
C GLY A 36 16.83 -20.35 -33.45
N GLY A 37 15.51 -20.43 -33.31
CA GLY A 37 14.69 -21.56 -33.71
C GLY A 37 13.40 -20.96 -34.24
N ASP A 38 13.30 -20.86 -35.57
CA ASP A 38 12.08 -20.53 -36.29
C ASP A 38 11.17 -21.77 -36.26
N ASP A 39 9.98 -21.67 -35.65
CA ASP A 39 8.74 -22.26 -36.19
C ASP A 39 7.49 -21.75 -35.41
N ASP A 40 6.76 -20.88 -36.09
CA ASP A 40 5.30 -20.69 -36.14
C ASP A 40 4.40 -20.93 -34.92
N GLY A 41 3.88 -19.82 -34.38
CA GLY A 41 2.70 -19.84 -33.52
C GLY A 41 2.36 -18.47 -32.96
N TYR A 42 1.75 -17.58 -33.75
CA TYR A 42 1.18 -16.33 -33.26
C TYR A 42 -0.06 -16.58 -32.38
N GLY A 43 0.15 -17.14 -31.19
CA GLY A 43 -0.82 -17.10 -30.10
C GLY A 43 -0.76 -15.73 -29.44
N ARG A 44 -1.55 -14.76 -29.95
CA ARG A 44 -1.80 -13.51 -29.24
C ARG A 44 -2.42 -13.87 -27.89
N ARG A 45 -1.64 -13.84 -26.80
CA ARG A 45 -2.17 -13.95 -25.43
C ARG A 45 -3.30 -12.91 -25.33
N PRO A 46 -4.54 -13.29 -24.98
CA PRO A 46 -5.58 -12.30 -24.78
C PRO A 46 -5.08 -11.37 -23.68
N ALA A 47 -5.05 -10.07 -23.97
CA ALA A 47 -4.82 -9.06 -22.95
C ALA A 47 -5.91 -9.27 -21.88
N ARG A 48 -5.56 -9.88 -20.75
CA ARG A 48 -6.50 -9.99 -19.63
C ARG A 48 -6.85 -8.58 -19.24
N SER A 49 -8.14 -8.25 -19.37
CA SER A 49 -8.65 -6.93 -19.07
C SER A 49 -8.45 -6.65 -17.58
N SER A 50 -7.46 -5.83 -17.25
CA SER A 50 -7.21 -5.28 -15.90
C SER A 50 -8.37 -4.42 -15.36
N ARG A 51 -9.39 -4.17 -16.19
CA ARG A 51 -10.56 -3.36 -15.86
C ARG A 51 -11.46 -3.96 -14.77
N SER A 52 -11.42 -5.27 -14.52
CA SER A 52 -12.25 -5.89 -13.47
C SER A 52 -11.57 -5.93 -12.09
N LEU A 53 -10.24 -5.84 -12.03
CA LEU A 53 -9.48 -5.98 -10.78
C LEU A 53 -9.37 -4.66 -10.01
N ILE A 54 -9.30 -3.54 -10.73
CA ILE A 54 -9.28 -2.18 -10.17
C ILE A 54 -10.60 -1.87 -9.43
N MET A 55 -11.72 -2.47 -9.83
CA MET A 55 -13.02 -2.26 -9.18
C MET A 55 -13.08 -2.81 -7.76
N VAL A 56 -12.43 -3.94 -7.45
CA VAL A 56 -12.63 -4.59 -6.14
C VAL A 56 -11.88 -3.87 -5.02
N VAL A 57 -10.63 -3.48 -5.25
CA VAL A 57 -9.85 -2.65 -4.30
C VAL A 57 -10.47 -1.25 -4.18
N GLY A 58 -10.97 -0.69 -5.29
CA GLY A 58 -11.72 0.58 -5.27
C GLY A 58 -13.00 0.51 -4.45
N VAL A 59 -13.72 -0.62 -4.48
CA VAL A 59 -14.93 -0.81 -3.67
C VAL A 59 -14.59 -0.92 -2.18
N VAL A 60 -13.59 -1.68 -1.75
CA VAL A 60 -13.18 -1.71 -0.32
C VAL A 60 -12.80 -0.29 0.18
N VAL A 61 -12.22 0.54 -0.68
CA VAL A 61 -11.92 1.95 -0.39
C VAL A 61 -13.18 2.83 -0.33
N LEU A 62 -14.18 2.58 -1.17
CA LEU A 62 -15.49 3.28 -1.13
C LEU A 62 -16.30 2.88 0.11
N LEU A 63 -16.18 1.63 0.56
CA LEU A 63 -16.94 1.05 1.67
C LEU A 63 -16.47 1.47 3.07
N ILE A 64 -15.44 2.31 3.18
CA ILE A 64 -15.10 3.00 4.43
C ILE A 64 -15.38 4.51 4.30
N ALA A 65 -15.77 4.97 3.10
CA ALA A 65 -16.00 6.37 2.80
C ALA A 65 -17.43 6.86 3.11
N ALA A 66 -18.34 6.01 3.59
CA ALA A 66 -19.78 6.33 3.66
C ALA A 66 -20.25 7.10 4.90
N ILE A 67 -19.43 7.23 5.96
CA ILE A 67 -19.77 8.12 7.10
C ILE A 67 -19.08 9.47 6.91
N ALA A 68 -19.25 10.04 5.72
CA ALA A 68 -19.00 11.46 5.46
C ALA A 68 -20.36 12.17 5.50
N PHE A 69 -20.85 12.52 6.70
CA PHE A 69 -21.96 13.44 6.76
C PHE A 69 -21.45 14.85 6.47
N ALA A 70 -21.92 15.35 5.32
CA ALA A 70 -21.63 16.66 4.77
C ALA A 70 -21.77 17.77 5.81
N ASN A 71 -20.62 18.29 6.24
CA ASN A 71 -20.42 19.70 6.49
C ASN A 71 -19.07 20.13 5.87
N GLN A 72 -18.91 19.89 4.57
CA GLN A 72 -17.81 20.45 3.81
C GLN A 72 -18.23 21.81 3.24
N GLY A 73 -18.30 22.80 4.13
CA GLY A 73 -18.28 24.20 3.74
C GLY A 73 -16.99 24.48 2.97
N GLY A 74 -17.13 24.89 1.71
CA GLY A 74 -16.01 25.13 0.80
C GLY A 74 -14.97 26.08 1.38
N GLY A 75 -13.74 25.62 1.45
CA GLY A 75 -12.56 26.44 1.78
C GLY A 75 -11.60 26.44 0.60
N ARG A 76 -11.61 27.56 -0.14
CA ARG A 76 -10.67 27.88 -1.21
C ARG A 76 -9.22 27.69 -0.76
N GLY A 77 -8.38 27.25 -1.70
CA GLY A 77 -6.94 27.23 -1.53
C GLY A 77 -6.41 28.59 -1.11
N SER A 78 -5.54 28.56 -0.11
CA SER A 78 -4.60 29.62 0.22
C SER A 78 -3.30 28.91 0.58
N ASP A 79 -2.42 28.79 -0.40
CA ASP A 79 -1.03 28.42 -0.19
C ASP A 79 -0.26 29.68 0.26
N GLY A 80 0.54 29.55 1.30
CA GLY A 80 1.24 30.68 1.92
C GLY A 80 1.51 30.46 3.40
N GLY A 81 2.42 29.53 3.73
CA GLY A 81 2.87 29.27 5.09
C GLY A 81 4.39 29.25 5.19
N ASN A 82 4.94 30.38 5.65
CA ASN A 82 6.35 30.61 6.02
C ASN A 82 7.07 29.37 6.57
N GLU A 83 8.23 29.05 5.98
CA GLU A 83 9.20 28.10 6.52
C GLU A 83 9.70 28.60 7.88
N LYS A 84 9.25 27.95 8.96
CA LYS A 84 9.94 28.03 10.25
C LYS A 84 11.16 27.13 10.21
N LYS A 85 12.32 27.74 10.47
CA LYS A 85 13.61 27.08 10.64
C LYS A 85 13.51 25.99 11.73
N PRO A 86 14.16 24.82 11.59
CA PRO A 86 14.03 23.75 12.57
C PRO A 86 14.72 24.13 13.87
N ASP A 87 13.95 24.16 14.96
CA ASP A 87 14.52 24.08 16.31
C ASP A 87 15.12 22.67 16.54
N ALA A 88 16.17 22.63 17.36
CA ALA A 88 17.10 21.51 17.57
C ALA A 88 16.49 20.09 17.53
N ALA A 89 17.09 19.23 16.70
CA ALA A 89 17.02 17.76 16.63
C ALA A 89 15.98 17.03 17.51
N GLY A 90 14.71 17.37 17.37
CA GLY A 90 13.58 16.54 17.78
C GLY A 90 13.30 15.49 16.71
N ALA A 91 12.78 14.32 17.12
CA ALA A 91 12.30 13.30 16.21
C ALA A 91 11.26 13.93 15.25
N GLY A 92 11.59 13.99 13.95
CA GLY A 92 10.73 14.64 12.96
C GLY A 92 9.35 13.96 12.83
N PRO A 93 8.41 14.55 12.08
CA PRO A 93 7.03 14.04 11.94
C PRO A 93 6.89 12.62 11.37
N THR A 94 7.97 11.97 10.95
CA THR A 94 8.01 10.59 10.42
C THR A 94 8.89 9.65 11.26
N ALA A 95 9.55 10.17 12.29
CA ALA A 95 10.41 9.36 13.14
C ALA A 95 9.59 8.40 13.99
N ALA A 96 10.09 7.18 14.16
CA ALA A 96 9.58 6.27 15.16
C ALA A 96 9.84 6.85 16.56
N THR A 97 8.83 6.85 17.41
CA THR A 97 8.88 7.47 18.74
C THR A 97 9.51 6.56 19.80
N GLY A 98 9.53 5.24 19.56
CA GLY A 98 10.04 4.25 20.52
C GLY A 98 9.06 3.94 21.65
N THR A 99 7.83 4.44 21.59
CA THR A 99 6.76 4.15 22.55
C THR A 99 6.42 2.66 22.53
N LYS A 100 6.25 2.06 23.71
CA LYS A 100 5.86 0.65 23.82
C LYS A 100 4.40 0.48 23.42
N PRO A 101 4.04 -0.57 22.65
CA PRO A 101 2.64 -0.92 22.43
C PRO A 101 1.90 -1.18 23.74
N VAL A 102 0.61 -0.82 23.74
CA VAL A 102 -0.29 -1.13 24.86
C VAL A 102 -0.39 -2.65 25.05
N GLN A 103 -0.58 -3.07 26.29
CA GLN A 103 -0.79 -4.48 26.63
C GLN A 103 -2.27 -4.81 26.86
N GLY A 104 -3.12 -3.78 27.00
CA GLY A 104 -4.55 -3.90 27.18
C GLY A 104 -5.27 -4.26 25.88
N LYS A 105 -6.48 -4.80 26.02
CA LYS A 105 -7.38 -5.11 24.90
C LYS A 105 -8.85 -4.92 25.29
N ASN A 106 -9.65 -4.48 24.33
CA ASN A 106 -11.11 -4.56 24.33
C ASN A 106 -11.53 -5.56 23.25
N GLY A 107 -11.95 -6.76 23.68
CA GLY A 107 -12.09 -7.91 22.78
C GLY A 107 -10.75 -8.34 22.18
N THR A 108 -10.63 -8.27 20.86
CA THR A 108 -9.39 -8.56 20.11
C THR A 108 -8.60 -7.31 19.74
N ILE A 109 -9.13 -6.12 20.03
CA ILE A 109 -8.54 -4.83 19.63
C ILE A 109 -7.74 -4.26 20.80
N ALA A 110 -6.54 -3.76 20.51
CA ALA A 110 -5.69 -3.12 21.51
C ALA A 110 -6.41 -1.93 22.19
N SER A 111 -6.19 -1.75 23.49
CA SER A 111 -6.83 -0.71 24.30
C SER A 111 -5.94 -0.22 25.44
N GLY A 112 -6.32 0.90 26.05
CA GLY A 112 -5.56 1.57 27.12
C GLY A 112 -4.48 2.48 26.55
N PHE A 113 -4.80 3.20 25.47
CA PHE A 113 -3.88 4.15 24.86
C PHE A 113 -3.70 5.38 25.76
N ALA A 114 -2.52 6.01 25.70
CA ALA A 114 -2.25 7.19 26.50
C ALA A 114 -3.19 8.35 26.13
N HIS A 115 -3.54 9.17 27.12
CA HIS A 115 -4.35 10.38 26.91
C HIS A 115 -3.50 11.54 26.38
N ASP A 116 -2.85 11.32 25.24
CA ASP A 116 -2.02 12.28 24.55
C ASP A 116 -2.10 12.13 23.02
N GLU A 117 -1.38 12.98 22.30
CA GLU A 117 -1.35 12.97 20.84
C GLU A 117 -0.77 11.67 20.25
N GLN A 118 0.19 11.03 20.93
CA GLN A 118 0.82 9.78 20.50
C GLN A 118 -0.11 8.59 20.74
N GLY A 119 -0.83 8.58 21.85
CA GLY A 119 -1.87 7.61 22.17
C GLY A 119 -3.04 7.69 21.19
N ALA A 120 -3.47 8.88 20.80
CA ALA A 120 -4.51 9.04 19.77
C ALA A 120 -4.08 8.44 18.42
N GLN A 121 -2.81 8.60 18.04
CA GLN A 121 -2.26 8.01 16.81
C GLN A 121 -2.11 6.50 16.90
N SER A 122 -1.70 5.99 18.06
CA SER A 122 -1.64 4.56 18.34
C SER A 122 -3.04 3.94 18.26
N ALA A 123 -4.03 4.58 18.86
CA ALA A 123 -5.43 4.16 18.78
C ALA A 123 -5.92 4.12 17.32
N ALA A 124 -5.75 5.21 16.57
CA ALA A 124 -6.15 5.29 15.16
C ALA A 124 -5.51 4.18 14.31
N ALA A 125 -4.22 3.89 14.48
CA ALA A 125 -3.53 2.84 13.74
C ALA A 125 -4.12 1.45 14.03
N ASN A 126 -4.37 1.11 15.30
CA ASN A 126 -4.96 -0.18 15.66
C ASN A 126 -6.44 -0.28 15.27
N TYR A 127 -7.19 0.83 15.31
CA TYR A 127 -8.57 0.87 14.84
C TYR A 127 -8.66 0.70 13.32
N ALA A 128 -7.71 1.25 12.55
CA ALA A 128 -7.63 1.05 11.10
C ALA A 128 -7.39 -0.43 10.75
N VAL A 129 -6.56 -1.14 11.53
CA VAL A 129 -6.35 -2.58 11.38
C VAL A 129 -7.64 -3.35 11.64
N ALA A 130 -8.36 -3.02 12.71
CA ALA A 130 -9.60 -3.69 13.07
C ALA A 130 -10.72 -3.47 12.03
N LEU A 131 -10.91 -2.22 11.59
CA LEU A 131 -11.90 -1.85 10.56
C LEU A 131 -11.56 -2.36 9.16
N GLY A 132 -10.30 -2.72 8.92
CA GLY A 132 -9.84 -3.30 7.67
C GLY A 132 -9.46 -4.78 7.80
N SER A 133 -10.12 -5.50 8.72
CA SER A 133 -9.98 -6.94 8.93
C SER A 133 -11.06 -7.74 8.19
N ASP A 134 -10.85 -9.04 8.03
CA ASP A 134 -11.85 -9.98 7.52
C ASP A 134 -13.08 -10.08 8.42
N GLY A 135 -12.92 -9.84 9.74
CA GLY A 135 -14.02 -9.81 10.71
C GLY A 135 -15.12 -8.81 10.37
N MET A 136 -14.85 -7.76 9.60
CA MET A 136 -15.89 -6.82 9.15
C MET A 136 -16.89 -7.43 8.17
N PHE A 137 -16.55 -8.55 7.52
CA PHE A 137 -17.45 -9.23 6.58
C PHE A 137 -18.43 -10.16 7.28
N ASN A 138 -18.17 -10.55 8.53
CA ASN A 138 -19.13 -11.28 9.35
C ASN A 138 -19.90 -10.31 10.25
N THR A 139 -21.23 -10.27 10.16
CA THR A 139 -22.06 -9.29 10.87
C THR A 139 -21.82 -9.25 12.39
N ALA A 140 -21.76 -10.42 13.05
CA ALA A 140 -21.57 -10.47 14.50
C ALA A 140 -20.18 -9.95 14.91
N GLN A 141 -19.13 -10.33 14.15
CA GLN A 141 -17.78 -9.84 14.39
C GLN A 141 -17.66 -8.34 14.09
N ARG A 142 -18.23 -7.87 12.98
CA ARG A 142 -18.32 -6.44 12.62
C ARG A 142 -18.95 -5.63 13.75
N HIS A 143 -20.11 -6.07 14.26
CA HIS A 143 -20.79 -5.39 15.35
C HIS A 143 -19.93 -5.35 16.62
N SER A 144 -19.25 -6.44 16.96
CA SER A 144 -18.32 -6.49 18.09
C SER A 144 -17.11 -5.56 17.91
N ILE A 145 -16.57 -5.45 16.68
CA ILE A 145 -15.48 -4.53 16.35
C ILE A 145 -15.94 -3.08 16.55
N VAL A 146 -17.09 -2.72 15.97
CA VAL A 146 -17.64 -1.35 16.06
C VAL A 146 -17.93 -0.98 17.52
N GLN A 147 -18.58 -1.86 18.29
CA GLN A 147 -18.86 -1.64 19.72
C GLN A 147 -17.59 -1.46 20.55
N SER A 148 -16.47 -2.08 20.16
CA SER A 148 -15.23 -2.01 20.94
C SER A 148 -14.52 -0.67 20.79
N ILE A 149 -14.64 -0.03 19.63
CA ILE A 149 -13.87 1.17 19.26
C ILE A 149 -14.70 2.45 19.24
N ALA A 150 -16.02 2.35 19.00
CA ALA A 150 -16.90 3.50 18.87
C ALA A 150 -17.14 4.21 20.20
N ASP A 151 -17.37 5.52 20.12
CA ASP A 151 -17.99 6.25 21.22
C ASP A 151 -19.44 5.76 21.39
N ALA A 152 -19.92 5.70 22.62
CA ALA A 152 -21.26 5.21 22.93
C ALA A 152 -22.37 5.97 22.18
N SER A 153 -22.18 7.28 21.92
CA SER A 153 -23.13 8.11 21.18
C SER A 153 -23.14 7.85 19.66
N LYS A 154 -22.18 7.08 19.14
CA LYS A 154 -21.97 6.83 17.71
C LYS A 154 -22.08 5.37 17.30
N ILE A 155 -22.29 4.45 18.24
CA ILE A 155 -22.41 3.01 17.94
C ILE A 155 -23.46 2.75 16.85
N ASP A 156 -24.70 3.21 17.02
CA ASP A 156 -25.78 2.89 16.08
C ASP A 156 -25.52 3.47 14.68
N GLU A 157 -24.99 4.69 14.61
CA GLU A 157 -24.64 5.37 13.35
C GLU A 157 -23.52 4.63 12.61
N LEU A 158 -22.42 4.31 13.32
CA LEU A 158 -21.29 3.58 12.76
C LEU A 158 -21.69 2.16 12.34
N GLN A 159 -22.49 1.46 13.15
CA GLN A 159 -22.99 0.13 12.82
C GLN A 159 -23.86 0.14 11.57
N SER A 160 -24.83 1.06 11.48
CA SER A 160 -25.68 1.16 10.30
C SER A 160 -24.90 1.50 9.03
N GLY A 161 -23.89 2.37 9.13
CA GLY A 161 -23.02 2.70 8.00
C GLY A 161 -22.25 1.46 7.53
N PHE A 162 -21.54 0.79 8.44
CA PHE A 162 -20.79 -0.40 8.08
C PHE A 162 -21.67 -1.59 7.67
N ASP A 163 -22.90 -1.71 8.15
CA ASP A 163 -23.84 -2.74 7.68
C ASP A 163 -24.27 -2.50 6.23
N ALA A 164 -24.45 -1.24 5.84
CA ALA A 164 -24.72 -0.88 4.45
C ALA A 164 -23.50 -1.14 3.56
N ASP A 165 -22.31 -0.83 4.07
CA ASP A 165 -21.07 -1.01 3.32
C ASP A 165 -20.70 -2.50 3.14
N TYR A 166 -20.77 -3.29 4.21
CA TYR A 166 -20.46 -4.73 4.22
C TYR A 166 -21.72 -5.58 3.97
N SER A 167 -22.44 -5.25 2.89
CA SER A 167 -23.66 -5.92 2.45
C SER A 167 -23.42 -7.36 1.96
N ALA A 168 -24.46 -8.18 2.01
CA ALA A 168 -24.40 -9.56 1.50
C ALA A 168 -24.15 -9.60 -0.01
N GLU A 169 -24.68 -8.64 -0.75
CA GLU A 169 -24.47 -8.47 -2.19
C GLU A 169 -23.00 -8.20 -2.49
N PHE A 170 -22.37 -7.31 -1.72
CA PHE A 170 -20.93 -7.06 -1.85
C PHE A 170 -20.11 -8.31 -1.51
N GLY A 171 -20.43 -8.98 -0.39
CA GLY A 171 -19.80 -10.25 0.00
C GLY A 171 -19.85 -11.30 -1.13
N ALA A 172 -21.01 -11.48 -1.76
CA ALA A 172 -21.16 -12.39 -2.88
C ALA A 172 -20.31 -11.97 -4.11
N GLN A 173 -20.22 -10.67 -4.41
CA GLN A 173 -19.43 -10.16 -5.53
C GLN A 173 -17.93 -10.45 -5.40
N ILE A 174 -17.42 -10.51 -4.17
CA ILE A 174 -16.02 -10.83 -3.86
C ILE A 174 -15.79 -12.31 -3.56
N GLY A 175 -16.84 -13.14 -3.64
CA GLY A 175 -16.75 -14.59 -3.53
C GLY A 175 -16.93 -15.16 -2.12
N LEU A 176 -17.49 -14.39 -1.18
CA LEU A 176 -17.81 -14.88 0.16
C LEU A 176 -19.19 -15.51 0.21
N THR A 177 -19.36 -16.39 1.20
CA THR A 177 -20.65 -16.94 1.62
C THR A 177 -21.52 -15.86 2.29
N ALA A 178 -22.81 -16.15 2.47
CA ALA A 178 -23.75 -15.23 3.13
C ALA A 178 -23.32 -14.82 4.56
N ASP A 179 -22.56 -15.67 5.25
CA ASP A 179 -22.03 -15.38 6.60
C ASP A 179 -20.69 -14.62 6.58
N GLY A 180 -20.24 -14.15 5.41
CA GLY A 180 -18.98 -13.41 5.24
C GLY A 180 -17.72 -14.28 5.27
N LYS A 181 -17.85 -15.59 5.04
CA LYS A 181 -16.72 -16.54 5.06
C LYS A 181 -16.25 -16.91 3.66
N ALA A 182 -14.97 -17.28 3.54
CA ALA A 182 -14.43 -17.89 2.33
C ALA A 182 -15.14 -19.23 2.00
N PRO A 183 -15.27 -19.59 0.71
CA PRO A 183 -15.69 -20.92 0.29
C PRO A 183 -14.71 -22.00 0.77
N ALA A 184 -15.17 -23.26 0.79
CA ALA A 184 -14.32 -24.39 1.14
C ALA A 184 -13.10 -24.48 0.20
N GLY A 185 -11.90 -24.67 0.77
CA GLY A 185 -10.65 -24.70 0.02
C GLY A 185 -10.02 -23.34 -0.27
N SER A 186 -10.62 -22.24 0.19
CA SER A 186 -10.08 -20.88 0.05
C SER A 186 -9.85 -20.22 1.41
N THR A 187 -8.88 -19.30 1.47
CA THR A 187 -8.73 -18.36 2.60
C THR A 187 -9.10 -16.96 2.11
N PHE A 188 -9.99 -16.29 2.83
CA PHE A 188 -10.26 -14.88 2.59
C PHE A 188 -9.21 -14.04 3.30
N VAL A 189 -8.61 -13.11 2.55
CA VAL A 189 -7.60 -12.20 3.03
C VAL A 189 -8.19 -10.81 2.97
N ASN A 190 -8.37 -10.19 4.14
CA ASN A 190 -8.55 -8.75 4.27
C ASN A 190 -7.67 -8.28 5.43
N ARG A 191 -6.52 -7.69 5.12
CA ARG A 191 -5.56 -7.21 6.12
C ARG A 191 -5.15 -5.79 5.83
N THR A 192 -5.33 -4.90 6.80
CA THR A 192 -4.86 -3.52 6.75
C THR A 192 -3.56 -3.36 7.52
N LEU A 193 -2.56 -2.75 6.88
CA LEU A 193 -1.23 -2.52 7.43
C LEU A 193 -0.93 -1.02 7.45
N PRO A 194 -1.04 -0.35 8.61
CA PRO A 194 -0.58 1.02 8.81
C PRO A 194 0.91 1.17 8.47
N ALA A 195 1.22 2.07 7.54
CA ALA A 195 2.57 2.50 7.19
C ALA A 195 2.99 3.77 7.97
N GLY A 196 2.01 4.56 8.44
CA GLY A 196 2.26 5.73 9.28
C GLY A 196 0.98 6.48 9.63
N THR A 197 1.10 7.41 10.56
CA THR A 197 -0.01 8.28 10.98
C THR A 197 0.34 9.76 10.82
N LYS A 198 -0.66 10.61 10.81
CA LYS A 198 -0.51 12.06 10.77
C LYS A 198 -1.68 12.71 11.52
N VAL A 199 -1.36 13.54 12.52
CA VAL A 199 -2.36 14.33 13.23
C VAL A 199 -2.75 15.54 12.39
N LYS A 200 -4.05 15.73 12.22
CA LYS A 200 -4.65 16.88 11.53
C LYS A 200 -5.02 17.98 12.52
N SER A 201 -5.54 17.58 13.68
CA SER A 201 -5.83 18.46 14.81
C SER A 201 -5.80 17.63 16.09
N TYR A 202 -5.44 18.28 17.20
CA TYR A 202 -5.40 17.66 18.51
C TYR A 202 -5.83 18.66 19.60
N SER A 203 -6.59 18.15 20.55
CA SER A 203 -6.90 18.75 21.83
C SER A 203 -6.95 17.64 22.87
N ALA A 204 -7.01 17.97 24.16
CA ALA A 204 -7.12 16.95 25.19
C ALA A 204 -8.33 16.02 24.98
N GLY A 205 -9.50 16.52 24.56
CA GLY A 205 -10.71 15.69 24.42
C GLY A 205 -10.95 15.08 23.05
N THR A 206 -10.21 15.51 22.02
CA THR A 206 -10.53 15.19 20.62
C THR A 206 -9.28 15.21 19.74
N ALA A 207 -9.16 14.26 18.83
CA ALA A 207 -8.10 14.19 17.84
C ALA A 207 -8.66 13.86 16.45
N GLN A 208 -8.07 14.43 15.40
CA GLN A 208 -8.28 13.99 14.03
C GLN A 208 -6.99 13.40 13.50
N VAL A 209 -7.01 12.13 13.11
CA VAL A 209 -5.83 11.39 12.69
C VAL A 209 -6.06 10.80 11.30
N GLU A 210 -5.09 10.99 10.40
CA GLU A 210 -4.99 10.24 9.15
C GLU A 210 -4.02 9.06 9.34
N VAL A 211 -4.40 7.88 8.88
CA VAL A 211 -3.56 6.66 8.87
C VAL A 211 -3.34 6.26 7.42
N TRP A 212 -2.09 6.26 6.98
CA TRP A 212 -1.73 5.82 5.63
C TRP A 212 -1.45 4.31 5.66
N CYS A 213 -2.17 3.56 4.84
CA CYS A 213 -2.22 2.11 4.90
C CYS A 213 -1.93 1.48 3.53
N VAL A 214 -1.40 0.26 3.59
CA VAL A 214 -1.54 -0.72 2.51
C VAL A 214 -2.47 -1.84 2.97
N GLY A 215 -3.42 -2.24 2.13
CA GLY A 215 -4.32 -3.37 2.38
C GLY A 215 -3.96 -4.56 1.51
N LEU A 216 -4.12 -5.77 2.03
CA LEU A 216 -4.16 -7.02 1.27
C LEU A 216 -5.60 -7.49 1.18
N PHE A 217 -6.08 -7.78 -0.04
CA PHE A 217 -7.46 -8.15 -0.28
C PHE A 217 -7.61 -9.22 -1.36
N GLY A 218 -8.34 -10.29 -1.06
CA GLY A 218 -8.75 -11.31 -2.04
C GLY A 218 -8.92 -12.69 -1.43
N LEU A 219 -8.99 -13.71 -2.28
CA LEU A 219 -9.13 -15.12 -1.93
C LEU A 219 -7.91 -15.91 -2.41
N THR A 220 -7.39 -16.78 -1.55
CA THR A 220 -6.45 -17.85 -1.93
C THR A 220 -7.20 -19.14 -2.30
N GLY A 221 -6.47 -20.19 -2.66
CA GLY A 221 -6.98 -21.47 -3.16
C GLY A 221 -6.91 -21.58 -4.70
N ASP A 222 -6.80 -22.81 -5.19
CA ASP A 222 -6.57 -23.12 -6.62
C ASP A 222 -7.71 -22.68 -7.53
N GLU A 223 -8.94 -22.72 -7.02
CA GLU A 223 -10.16 -22.34 -7.76
C GLU A 223 -10.50 -20.84 -7.64
N SER A 224 -9.66 -20.05 -6.95
CA SER A 224 -9.93 -18.62 -6.74
C SER A 224 -9.78 -17.82 -8.04
N THR A 225 -10.86 -17.14 -8.43
CA THR A 225 -10.85 -16.14 -9.51
C THR A 225 -10.61 -14.71 -9.00
N LYS A 226 -10.37 -14.55 -7.70
CA LYS A 226 -10.23 -13.28 -6.98
C LYS A 226 -8.88 -13.27 -6.25
N PRO A 227 -7.75 -13.22 -6.97
CA PRO A 227 -6.44 -13.36 -6.34
C PRO A 227 -6.18 -12.24 -5.33
N VAL A 228 -5.39 -12.53 -4.31
CA VAL A 228 -4.98 -11.54 -3.32
C VAL A 228 -4.15 -10.46 -4.00
N THR A 229 -4.55 -9.21 -3.80
CA THR A 229 -3.86 -8.02 -4.29
C THR A 229 -3.57 -7.05 -3.16
N ASN A 230 -2.74 -6.04 -3.43
CA ASN A 230 -2.52 -4.95 -2.50
C ASN A 230 -3.04 -3.61 -3.05
N GLY A 231 -3.36 -2.69 -2.14
CA GLY A 231 -3.79 -1.33 -2.48
C GLY A 231 -3.46 -0.33 -1.38
N TRP A 232 -3.13 0.90 -1.79
CA TRP A 232 -2.82 1.99 -0.87
C TRP A 232 -4.01 2.92 -0.65
N PHE A 233 -4.22 3.32 0.60
CA PHE A 233 -5.31 4.21 1.01
C PHE A 233 -4.95 4.98 2.28
N THR A 234 -5.72 6.02 2.57
CA THR A 234 -5.65 6.77 3.81
C THR A 234 -6.98 6.70 4.52
N VAL A 235 -6.98 6.25 5.78
CA VAL A 235 -8.13 6.29 6.68
C VAL A 235 -8.07 7.58 7.49
N SER A 236 -9.17 8.32 7.58
CA SER A 236 -9.34 9.45 8.50
C SER A 236 -10.23 9.05 9.66
N MET A 237 -9.83 9.38 10.88
CA MET A 237 -10.62 9.13 12.09
C MET A 237 -10.74 10.39 12.93
N THR A 238 -11.97 10.69 13.36
CA THR A 238 -12.22 11.64 14.45
C THR A 238 -12.37 10.82 15.73
N LEU A 239 -11.52 11.10 16.71
CA LEU A 239 -11.47 10.40 17.99
C LEU A 239 -11.87 11.33 19.13
N THR A 240 -12.48 10.78 20.18
CA THR A 240 -12.73 11.47 21.45
C THR A 240 -12.21 10.65 22.63
N TRP A 241 -11.85 11.32 23.72
CA TRP A 241 -11.47 10.67 24.96
C TRP A 241 -12.72 10.45 25.83
N ASP A 242 -13.03 9.20 26.18
CA ASP A 242 -14.22 8.85 26.97
C ASP A 242 -13.98 8.85 28.51
N GLY A 243 -12.76 9.20 28.93
CA GLY A 243 -12.31 9.13 30.31
C GLY A 243 -11.40 7.93 30.60
N ALA A 244 -11.38 6.92 29.71
CA ALA A 244 -10.57 5.71 29.84
C ALA A 244 -9.73 5.41 28.61
N ASP A 245 -10.24 5.66 27.40
CA ASP A 245 -9.55 5.40 26.15
C ASP A 245 -9.99 6.36 25.02
N TRP A 246 -9.29 6.31 23.89
CA TRP A 246 -9.72 6.98 22.67
C TRP A 246 -10.83 6.19 21.98
N LYS A 247 -11.92 6.86 21.58
CA LYS A 247 -13.08 6.28 20.91
C LYS A 247 -13.38 6.96 19.58
N VAL A 248 -13.87 6.19 18.62
CA VAL A 248 -14.19 6.65 17.26
C VAL A 248 -15.53 7.37 17.26
N LEU A 249 -15.53 8.61 16.79
CA LEU A 249 -16.74 9.38 16.50
C LEU A 249 -17.14 9.28 15.02
N GLU A 250 -16.15 9.24 14.13
CA GLU A 250 -16.34 9.29 12.69
C GLU A 250 -15.15 8.62 12.00
N THR A 251 -15.42 7.98 10.86
CA THR A 251 -14.41 7.38 9.99
C THR A 251 -14.63 7.80 8.55
N GLY A 252 -13.55 7.98 7.81
CA GLY A 252 -13.57 8.15 6.37
C GLY A 252 -12.36 7.49 5.73
N GLN A 253 -12.40 7.34 4.41
CA GLN A 253 -11.30 6.78 3.67
C GLN A 253 -11.19 7.39 2.27
N LYS A 254 -9.96 7.49 1.78
CA LYS A 254 -9.66 7.86 0.40
C LYS A 254 -8.54 6.98 -0.16
N GLN A 255 -8.51 6.84 -1.48
CA GLN A 255 -7.43 6.13 -2.15
C GLN A 255 -6.10 6.88 -2.02
N GLY A 256 -5.00 6.12 -1.94
CA GLY A 256 -3.64 6.61 -1.94
C GLY A 256 -3.25 7.47 -0.71
N PRO A 257 -2.10 8.18 -0.80
CA PRO A 257 -1.18 8.19 -1.93
C PRO A 257 -0.58 6.81 -2.21
N THR A 258 -0.35 6.49 -3.49
CA THR A 258 0.10 5.17 -3.94
C THR A 258 1.53 5.27 -4.48
N PRO A 259 2.52 4.61 -3.85
CA PRO A 259 3.87 4.50 -4.40
C PRO A 259 3.87 3.80 -5.76
N VAL A 260 4.91 4.03 -6.56
CA VAL A 260 5.12 3.27 -7.80
C VAL A 260 5.38 1.81 -7.45
N THR A 261 4.64 0.90 -8.08
CA THR A 261 4.81 -0.55 -7.90
C THR A 261 6.12 -1.03 -8.52
N GLY A 262 6.86 -1.91 -7.84
CA GLY A 262 8.06 -2.56 -8.39
C GLY A 262 7.74 -3.83 -9.18
N ASP A 263 8.71 -4.33 -9.94
CA ASP A 263 8.61 -5.53 -10.79
C ASP A 263 8.90 -6.84 -10.04
N ASN A 264 8.16 -7.08 -8.95
CA ASN A 264 8.30 -8.33 -8.20
C ASN A 264 7.59 -9.50 -8.91
N PRO A 265 8.16 -10.72 -8.92
CA PRO A 265 7.44 -11.93 -9.32
C PRO A 265 6.18 -12.11 -8.48
N VAL A 266 5.09 -12.58 -9.11
CA VAL A 266 3.83 -12.88 -8.42
C VAL A 266 3.94 -14.25 -7.75
N SER A 267 3.81 -14.30 -6.43
CA SER A 267 3.75 -15.54 -5.64
C SER A 267 2.52 -16.38 -5.99
N GLY A 268 2.62 -17.70 -5.75
CA GLY A 268 1.50 -18.62 -5.89
C GLY A 268 0.43 -18.43 -4.81
N SER A 269 -0.77 -18.98 -5.03
CA SER A 269 -1.90 -18.88 -4.10
C SER A 269 -1.58 -19.48 -2.74
N ASP A 270 -0.92 -20.65 -2.71
CA ASP A 270 -0.51 -21.35 -1.50
C ASP A 270 0.53 -20.57 -0.70
N GLU A 271 1.52 -19.97 -1.37
CA GLU A 271 2.55 -19.16 -0.72
C GLU A 271 1.93 -17.95 0.00
N ILE A 272 0.93 -17.30 -0.63
CA ILE A 272 0.18 -16.21 0.01
C ILE A 272 -0.70 -16.73 1.15
N ALA A 273 -1.34 -17.90 1.00
CA ALA A 273 -2.13 -18.50 2.06
C ALA A 273 -1.27 -18.83 3.30
N ASP A 274 -0.10 -19.42 3.09
CA ASP A 274 0.88 -19.69 4.13
C ASP A 274 1.32 -18.40 4.81
N ALA A 275 1.67 -17.37 4.04
CA ALA A 275 2.05 -16.08 4.60
C ALA A 275 0.94 -15.48 5.48
N VAL A 276 -0.31 -15.52 5.02
CA VAL A 276 -1.44 -14.97 5.77
C VAL A 276 -1.67 -15.72 7.08
N ASN A 277 -1.52 -17.05 7.07
CA ASN A 277 -1.75 -17.90 8.24
C ASN A 277 -0.58 -17.94 9.22
N GLN A 278 0.65 -17.64 8.78
CA GLN A 278 1.87 -17.79 9.58
C GLN A 278 2.44 -16.45 10.07
N PHE A 279 2.23 -15.34 9.35
CA PHE A 279 2.67 -14.02 9.79
C PHE A 279 1.60 -13.31 10.63
N GLY A 280 1.83 -13.29 11.94
CA GLY A 280 0.99 -12.58 12.91
C GLY A 280 0.88 -11.07 12.64
N GLY A 281 -0.14 -10.44 13.22
CA GLY A 281 -0.33 -8.98 13.18
C GLY A 281 0.51 -8.25 14.24
N PHE A 282 0.70 -6.95 14.04
CA PHE A 282 1.35 -6.07 15.01
C PHE A 282 0.32 -5.31 15.86
N THR A 283 0.68 -5.00 17.10
CA THR A 283 0.06 -3.90 17.85
C THR A 283 0.87 -2.64 17.59
N TYR A 284 0.21 -1.61 17.07
CA TYR A 284 0.88 -0.39 16.63
C TYR A 284 1.05 0.58 17.80
N ALA A 285 2.21 1.23 17.86
CA ALA A 285 2.52 2.26 18.83
C ALA A 285 3.21 3.44 18.15
N ARG A 286 2.83 4.63 18.58
CA ARG A 286 3.47 5.90 18.27
C ARG A 286 3.62 6.69 19.56
#